data_AF-A0A919HSR3-F1
#
_entry.id   AF-A0A919HSR3-F1
#
_cell.length_a   1.000
_cell.length_b   1.000
_cell.length_c   1.000
_cell.angle_alpha   90.00
_cell.angle_beta   90.00
_cell.angle_gamma   90.00
#
_symmetry.space_group_name_H-M   'P 1'
#
loop_
_entity.id
_entity.type
_entity.pdbx_description
1 polymer ?
#
loop_
_entity_poly.entity_id
_entity_poly.type
_entity_poly.pdbx_seq_one_letter_code
_entity_poly.pdbx_strand_id
1 'polypeptide(L)'
;MLNPLRALTLGGLLLFSTLGHAAPAAPDALRIGYQKGSVSMVLAKSHQLLEQRYPQTHISWIEFPAGPQMLEALNVGSIDIGSTGDIPPIFARAAGADLVYIGAEPPSPRRR
;
A
#
# COMPACT_ATOMS: atom_id res chain seq x y z
N MET A 1 -20.63 56.45 15.36
CA MET A 1 -19.19 56.14 15.20
C MET A 1 -18.97 54.71 15.65
N LEU A 2 -18.85 53.76 14.71
CA LEU A 2 -18.62 52.34 15.03
C LEU A 2 -17.13 52.09 15.27
N ASN A 3 -16.82 51.35 16.34
CA ASN A 3 -15.48 51.15 16.89
C ASN A 3 -14.64 50.21 16.00
N PRO A 4 -13.44 50.59 15.51
CA PRO A 4 -12.63 49.76 14.60
C PRO A 4 -12.06 48.50 15.26
N LEU A 5 -12.11 48.42 16.60
CA LEU A 5 -11.61 47.31 17.40
C LEU A 5 -12.47 46.04 17.34
N ARG A 6 -13.71 46.09 16.82
CA ARG A 6 -14.55 44.90 16.62
C ARG A 6 -14.38 44.23 15.25
N ALA A 7 -13.73 44.90 14.31
CA ALA A 7 -13.49 44.34 12.98
C ALA A 7 -12.32 43.34 12.94
N LEU A 8 -11.48 43.31 13.99
CA LEU A 8 -10.26 42.51 14.02
C LEU A 8 -10.43 41.10 14.61
N THR A 9 -11.56 40.80 15.25
CA THR A 9 -11.81 39.47 15.85
C THR A 9 -12.43 38.47 14.87
N LEU A 10 -12.93 38.92 13.71
CA LEU A 10 -13.53 38.03 12.69
C LEU A 10 -12.54 37.64 11.57
N GLY A 11 -11.44 38.38 11.40
CA GLY A 11 -10.42 38.08 10.38
C GLY A 11 -9.40 37.02 10.77
N GLY A 12 -9.19 36.81 12.08
CA GLY A 12 -8.17 35.87 12.59
C GLY A 12 -8.56 34.38 12.47
N LEU A 13 -9.85 34.07 12.38
CA LEU A 13 -10.33 32.68 12.40
C LEU A 13 -10.36 32.01 11.00
N LEU A 14 -10.12 32.77 9.92
CA LEU A 14 -10.12 32.25 8.55
C LEU A 14 -8.73 31.87 8.02
N LEU A 15 -7.65 32.15 8.77
CA LEU A 15 -6.28 31.85 8.33
C LEU A 15 -5.76 30.49 8.80
N PHE A 16 -6.50 29.76 9.65
CA PHE A 16 -6.09 28.46 10.18
C PHE A 16 -6.66 27.25 9.44
N SER A 17 -7.55 27.45 8.46
CA SER A 17 -8.31 26.36 7.83
C SER A 17 -7.68 25.77 6.55
N THR A 18 -6.50 26.22 6.11
CA THR A 18 -5.90 25.77 4.83
C THR A 18 -4.60 24.99 4.95
N LEU A 19 -4.26 24.44 6.12
CA LEU A 19 -3.29 23.33 6.19
C LEU A 19 -3.94 22.07 5.60
N GLY A 20 -4.12 22.07 4.28
CA GLY A 20 -4.47 20.89 3.52
C GLY A 20 -3.35 19.87 3.72
N HIS A 21 -3.67 18.78 4.41
CA HIS A 21 -2.78 17.65 4.55
C HIS A 21 -2.64 17.01 3.16
N ALA A 22 -1.61 17.43 2.41
CA ALA A 22 -1.25 16.78 1.16
C ALA A 22 -0.93 15.32 1.49
N ALA A 23 -1.64 14.40 0.84
CA ALA A 23 -1.30 12.99 0.95
C ALA A 23 0.18 12.81 0.55
N PRO A 24 0.95 11.97 1.27
CA PRO A 24 2.32 11.71 0.91
C PRO A 24 2.40 11.28 -0.55
N ALA A 25 3.42 11.76 -1.25
CA ALA A 25 3.66 11.38 -2.64
C ALA A 25 3.80 9.86 -2.75
N ALA A 26 3.30 9.29 -3.84
CA ALA A 26 3.56 7.89 -4.17
C ALA A 26 5.07 7.66 -4.30
N PRO A 27 5.58 6.45 -3.99
CA PRO A 27 7.00 6.16 -4.10
C PRO A 27 7.48 6.21 -5.56
N ASP A 28 8.77 6.43 -5.76
CA ASP A 28 9.39 6.39 -7.11
C ASP A 28 9.37 4.97 -7.70
N ALA A 29 9.43 3.94 -6.86
CA ALA A 29 9.39 2.54 -7.27
C ALA A 29 8.60 1.69 -6.27
N LEU A 30 7.95 0.64 -6.77
CA LEU A 30 7.25 -0.35 -5.96
C LEU A 30 7.49 -1.75 -6.53
N ARG A 31 8.13 -2.62 -5.74
CA ARG A 31 8.46 -4.01 -6.09
C ARG A 31 7.48 -4.95 -5.40
N ILE A 32 6.71 -5.66 -6.21
CA ILE A 32 5.58 -6.47 -5.78
C ILE A 32 5.91 -7.94 -5.99
N GLY A 33 6.00 -8.69 -4.89
CA GLY A 33 6.06 -10.15 -4.92
C GLY A 33 4.68 -10.75 -5.20
N TYR A 34 4.60 -11.68 -6.15
CA TYR A 34 3.38 -12.42 -6.42
C TYR A 34 3.67 -13.89 -6.74
N GLN A 35 2.64 -14.73 -6.63
CA GLN A 35 2.67 -16.12 -7.06
C GLN A 35 1.69 -16.31 -8.22
N LYS A 36 2.01 -17.17 -9.21
CA LYS A 36 1.11 -17.47 -10.33
C LYS A 36 -0.27 -18.00 -9.90
N GLY A 37 -0.38 -18.59 -8.72
CA GLY A 37 -1.66 -19.03 -8.14
C GLY A 37 -2.57 -17.89 -7.66
N SER A 38 -2.03 -16.69 -7.44
CA SER A 38 -2.82 -15.51 -7.07
C SER A 38 -3.43 -14.88 -8.32
N VAL A 39 -4.66 -15.29 -8.64
CA VAL A 39 -5.38 -14.83 -9.84
C VAL A 39 -5.56 -13.30 -9.83
N SER A 40 -5.87 -12.73 -8.67
CA SER A 40 -5.98 -11.27 -8.46
C SER A 40 -4.72 -10.53 -8.88
N MET A 41 -3.55 -10.98 -8.41
CA MET A 41 -2.26 -10.36 -8.72
C MET A 41 -1.84 -10.57 -10.18
N VAL A 42 -2.11 -11.76 -10.73
CA VAL A 42 -1.85 -12.05 -12.15
C VAL A 42 -2.68 -11.12 -13.04
N LEU A 43 -3.96 -10.90 -12.72
CA LEU A 43 -4.82 -9.99 -13.47
C LEU A 43 -4.40 -8.53 -13.28
N ALA A 44 -4.07 -8.11 -12.06
CA ALA A 44 -3.59 -6.75 -11.80
C ALA A 44 -2.34 -6.43 -12.63
N LYS A 45 -1.40 -7.38 -12.72
CA LYS A 45 -0.21 -7.31 -13.58
C LYS A 45 -0.55 -7.31 -15.07
N SER A 46 -1.38 -8.25 -15.54
CA SER A 46 -1.67 -8.38 -16.97
C SER A 46 -2.43 -7.18 -17.54
N HIS A 47 -3.28 -6.56 -16.71
CA HIS A 47 -4.03 -5.36 -17.06
C HIS A 47 -3.31 -4.07 -16.66
N GLN A 48 -2.09 -4.13 -16.12
CA GLN A 48 -1.29 -2.97 -15.73
C GLN A 48 -2.05 -1.99 -14.81
N LEU A 49 -2.84 -2.53 -13.87
CA LEU A 49 -3.77 -1.73 -13.08
C LEU A 49 -3.05 -0.72 -12.17
N LEU A 50 -1.88 -1.11 -11.64
CA LEU A 50 -1.12 -0.24 -10.74
C LEU A 50 -0.30 0.79 -11.51
N GLU A 51 0.23 0.42 -12.66
CA GLU A 51 0.94 1.32 -13.57
C GLU A 51 0.00 2.42 -14.10
N GLN A 52 -1.25 2.07 -14.44
CA GLN A 52 -2.28 3.04 -14.81
C GLN A 52 -2.67 3.95 -13.66
N ARG A 53 -2.75 3.41 -12.43
CA ARG A 53 -3.13 4.18 -11.24
C ARG A 53 -2.02 5.11 -10.76
N TYR A 54 -0.77 4.67 -10.88
CA TYR A 54 0.43 5.35 -10.40
C TYR A 54 1.45 5.52 -11.54
N PRO A 55 1.15 6.40 -12.52
CA PRO A 55 1.97 6.53 -13.73
C PRO A 55 3.37 7.10 -13.48
N GLN A 56 3.61 7.68 -12.30
CA GLN A 56 4.92 8.21 -11.88
C GLN A 56 5.72 7.22 -11.03
N THR A 57 5.14 6.07 -10.68
CA THR A 57 5.80 5.03 -9.89
C THR A 57 6.27 3.90 -10.80
N HIS A 58 7.54 3.52 -10.69
CA HIS A 58 8.07 2.35 -11.38
C HIS A 58 7.61 1.06 -10.69
N ILE A 59 6.58 0.42 -11.25
CA ILE A 59 6.04 -0.85 -10.74
C ILE A 59 6.85 -2.04 -11.28
N SER A 60 7.32 -2.90 -10.40
CA SER A 60 8.01 -4.15 -10.75
C SER A 60 7.29 -5.34 -10.15
N TRP A 61 7.04 -6.37 -10.97
CA TRP A 61 6.40 -7.60 -10.52
C TRP A 61 7.41 -8.75 -10.48
N ILE A 62 7.62 -9.34 -9.31
CA ILE A 62 8.57 -10.42 -9.07
C ILE A 62 7.79 -11.69 -8.73
N GLU A 63 7.94 -12.71 -9.58
CA GLU A 63 7.29 -14.00 -9.37
C GLU A 63 8.07 -14.84 -8.36
N PHE A 64 7.37 -15.42 -7.40
CA PHE A 64 7.91 -16.38 -6.45
C PHE A 64 7.21 -17.74 -6.55
N PRO A 65 7.96 -18.85 -6.36
CA PRO A 65 7.37 -20.19 -6.41
C PRO A 65 6.47 -20.46 -5.20
N ALA A 66 6.81 -19.95 -4.02
CA ALA A 66 6.09 -20.19 -2.77
C ALA A 66 6.21 -19.00 -1.81
N GLY A 67 5.33 -18.97 -0.79
CA GLY A 67 5.27 -17.91 0.22
C GLY A 67 6.54 -17.72 1.05
N PRO A 68 7.21 -18.79 1.55
CA PRO A 68 8.44 -18.64 2.33
C PRO A 68 9.54 -17.85 1.63
N GLN A 69 9.84 -18.18 0.37
CA GLN A 69 10.86 -17.49 -0.45
C GLN A 69 10.50 -16.02 -0.68
N MET A 70 9.21 -15.73 -0.86
CA MET A 70 8.74 -14.36 -1.01
C MET A 70 8.89 -13.57 0.30
N LEU A 71 8.62 -14.18 1.46
CA LEU A 71 8.79 -13.53 2.77
C LEU A 71 10.26 -13.34 3.14
N GLU A 72 11.15 -14.25 2.74
CA GLU A 72 12.60 -14.04 2.82
C GLU A 72 13.02 -12.82 1.99
N ALA A 73 12.55 -12.74 0.74
CA ALA A 73 12.81 -11.60 -0.13
C ALA A 73 12.25 -10.28 0.44
N LEU A 74 11.07 -10.31 1.06
CA LEU A 74 10.50 -9.16 1.74
C LEU A 74 11.36 -8.72 2.94
N ASN A 75 11.79 -9.67 3.77
CA ASN A 75 12.59 -9.41 4.97
C ASN A 75 13.95 -8.78 4.67
N VAL A 76 14.57 -9.13 3.54
CA VAL A 76 15.84 -8.53 3.09
C VAL A 76 15.66 -7.31 2.19
N GLY A 77 14.42 -6.82 2.02
CA GLY A 77 14.11 -5.64 1.22
C GLY A 77 14.33 -5.82 -0.29
N SER A 78 14.23 -7.05 -0.81
CA SER A 78 14.24 -7.33 -2.26
C SER A 78 12.89 -7.02 -2.92
N ILE A 79 11.81 -7.04 -2.15
CA ILE A 79 10.48 -6.56 -2.52
C ILE A 79 9.93 -5.66 -1.41
N ASP A 80 8.95 -4.83 -1.74
CA ASP A 80 8.35 -3.87 -0.79
C ASP A 80 7.01 -4.38 -0.25
N ILE A 81 6.26 -5.11 -1.09
CA ILE A 81 4.99 -5.75 -0.72
C ILE A 81 4.91 -7.14 -1.35
N GLY A 82 4.14 -8.05 -0.75
CA GLY A 82 3.88 -9.38 -1.31
C GLY A 82 2.51 -9.94 -0.92
N SER A 83 1.91 -10.73 -1.81
CA SER A 83 0.65 -11.46 -1.56
C SER A 83 0.92 -12.96 -1.42
N THR A 84 0.59 -13.53 -0.26
CA THR A 84 0.73 -14.95 0.05
C THR A 84 -0.50 -15.48 0.80
N GLY A 85 -0.52 -16.79 1.07
CA GLY A 85 -1.54 -17.41 1.93
C GLY A 85 -1.47 -16.91 3.38
N ASP A 86 -2.44 -17.34 4.18
CA ASP A 86 -2.56 -17.00 5.59
C ASP A 86 -1.41 -17.56 6.46
N ILE A 87 -0.97 -18.80 6.18
CA ILE A 87 0.01 -19.50 7.01
C ILE A 87 1.43 -18.90 6.96
N PRO A 88 2.06 -18.66 5.78
CA PRO A 88 3.45 -18.20 5.73
C PRO A 88 3.78 -16.97 6.59
N PRO A 89 3.00 -15.86 6.58
CA PRO A 89 3.34 -14.67 7.35
C PRO A 89 3.18 -14.88 8.87
N ILE A 90 2.33 -15.81 9.30
CA ILE A 90 2.23 -16.20 10.73
C ILE A 90 3.55 -16.83 11.17
N PHE A 91 4.10 -17.77 10.38
CA PHE A 91 5.39 -18.40 10.68
C PHE A 91 6.55 -17.41 10.63
N ALA A 92 6.59 -16.53 9.64
CA ALA A 92 7.63 -15.51 9.55
C ALA A 92 7.60 -14.55 10.75
N ARG A 93 6.40 -14.12 11.18
CA ARG A 93 6.26 -13.27 12.37
C ARG A 93 6.65 -14.00 13.66
N ALA A 94 6.31 -15.27 13.79
CA ALA A 94 6.74 -16.12 14.90
C ALA A 94 8.27 -16.29 14.94
N ALA A 95 8.93 -16.27 13.79
CA ALA A 95 10.38 -16.29 13.65
C ALA A 95 11.06 -14.92 13.83
N GLY A 96 10.30 -13.86 14.13
CA GLY A 96 10.82 -12.52 14.43
C GLY A 96 10.88 -11.56 13.24
N ALA A 97 10.28 -11.90 12.09
CA ALA A 97 10.19 -10.97 10.97
C ALA A 97 9.28 -9.77 11.31
N ASP A 98 9.78 -8.56 11.02
CA ASP A 98 9.02 -7.32 11.20
C ASP A 98 8.18 -7.02 9.95
N LEU A 99 7.03 -7.68 9.86
CA LEU A 99 6.10 -7.57 8.73
C LEU A 99 4.78 -6.92 9.15
N VAL A 100 4.18 -6.18 8.21
CA VAL A 100 2.89 -5.52 8.39
C VAL A 100 1.88 -6.14 7.43
N TYR A 101 0.71 -6.51 7.95
CA TYR A 101 -0.41 -6.97 7.15
C TYR A 101 -1.19 -5.75 6.63
N ILE A 102 -1.15 -5.50 5.32
CA ILE A 102 -1.76 -4.31 4.68
C ILE A 102 -3.04 -4.63 3.89
N GLY A 103 -3.41 -5.91 3.78
CA GLY A 103 -4.59 -6.34 3.03
C GLY A 103 -4.91 -7.82 3.28
N ALA A 104 -6.13 -8.21 2.94
CA ALA A 104 -6.59 -9.59 3.00
C ALA A 104 -7.50 -9.89 1.80
N GLU A 105 -7.36 -11.07 1.21
CA GLU A 105 -8.25 -11.54 0.15
C GLU A 105 -9.41 -12.34 0.76
N PRO A 106 -10.65 -12.18 0.25
CA PRO A 106 -11.76 -13.02 0.67
C PRO A 106 -11.48 -14.49 0.27
N PRO A 107 -12.07 -15.46 0.98
CA PRO A 107 -11.91 -16.87 0.63
C PRO A 107 -12.40 -17.14 -0.79
N SER A 108 -11.70 -18.04 -1.48
CA SER A 108 -12.09 -18.50 -2.81
C SER A 108 -13.56 -18.92 -2.84
N PRO A 109 -14.31 -18.59 -3.90
CA PRO A 109 -15.70 -19.00 -4.02
C PRO A 109 -15.85 -20.51 -3.84
N ARG A 110 -16.88 -20.93 -3.10
CA ARG A 110 -17.23 -22.35 -3.04
C ARG A 110 -17.45 -22.87 -4.45
N ARG A 111 -16.78 -23.96 -4.80
CA ARG A 111 -17.10 -24.69 -6.04
C ARG A 111 -18.57 -25.11 -5.95
N ARG A 112 -19.35 -24.73 -6.95
CA ARG A 112 -20.74 -25.19 -7.11
C ARG A 112 -20.77 -26.67 -7.42
#